data_AF-A0A3R9CPR2-F1
#
_entry.id   AF-A0A3R9CPR2-F1
#
_cell.length_a   1.000
_cell.length_b   1.000
_cell.length_c   1.000
_cell.angle_alpha   90.00
_cell.angle_beta   90.00
_cell.angle_gamma   90.00
#
_symmetry.space_group_name_H-M   'P 1'
#
loop_
_entity.id
_entity.type
_entity.pdbx_description
1 polymer ?
#
loop_
_entity_poly.entity_id
_entity_poly.type
_entity_poly.pdbx_seq_one_letter_code
_entity_poly.pdbx_strand_id
1 'polypeptide(L)'
;MRFSIQKDYLVRSVQDVMKAVSSRTTIPILTGIKVVATEEGVTLTGSDADISIESFIPVEEDGKEIVEVKQSGSIVLQAKYFSEIVKKLPKETVEISVENHLMTKITSGKSEFNLNGLDSAEYPLLPQIEEHHVFKIPTDLLKHMIRQTVFAVSTSETRPILTGVNWKVYNSELTCIATDSHRLALRKAKIEGIADEFQANVVIPGKSLNELSKILDESEEMVDIVITEYQVLFRTKHLLFFSRLLEGNYPDTTRLIPAESKTDIFVNTKEFLQAIDRASLLARDGRNNVVKLSTLEQAMLEISSNSPEIGKVVEEVQCEKVDGEELKISFSAKYMMDALKALDSTEIKISFTGAMRPFLIRTVNDESIIQLILPVRTY
;
A
#
# COMPACT_ATOMS: atom_id res chain seq x y z
N MET A 1 33.41 -12.45 7.97
CA MET A 1 32.54 -12.10 6.83
C MET A 1 33.32 -11.20 5.88
N ARG A 2 33.45 -11.59 4.61
CA ARG A 2 34.12 -10.81 3.55
C ARG A 2 33.54 -11.18 2.18
N PHE A 3 33.07 -10.19 1.43
CA PHE A 3 32.54 -10.39 0.08
C PHE A 3 32.70 -9.14 -0.79
N SER A 4 32.66 -9.33 -2.10
CA SER A 4 32.54 -8.28 -3.12
C SER A 4 31.13 -8.34 -3.73
N ILE A 5 30.49 -7.22 -3.99
CA ILE A 5 29.12 -7.16 -4.53
C ILE A 5 28.95 -6.03 -5.53
N GLN A 6 28.08 -6.21 -6.53
CA GLN A 6 27.66 -5.15 -7.43
C GLN A 6 26.80 -4.09 -6.70
N LYS A 7 27.14 -2.81 -6.91
CA LYS A 7 26.61 -1.67 -6.17
C LYS A 7 25.12 -1.48 -6.42
N ASP A 8 24.65 -1.63 -7.65
CA ASP A 8 23.25 -1.47 -8.03
C ASP A 8 22.35 -2.49 -7.31
N TYR A 9 22.74 -3.77 -7.28
CA TYR A 9 22.04 -4.81 -6.50
C TYR A 9 22.04 -4.48 -5.00
N LEU A 10 23.21 -4.12 -4.45
CA LEU A 10 23.32 -3.75 -3.04
C LEU A 10 22.43 -2.54 -2.69
N VAL A 11 22.46 -1.49 -3.52
CA VAL A 11 21.66 -0.27 -3.30
C VAL A 11 20.18 -0.61 -3.35
N ARG A 12 19.73 -1.39 -4.33
CA ARG A 12 18.33 -1.81 -4.48
C ARG A 12 17.85 -2.55 -3.23
N SER A 13 18.51 -3.64 -2.85
CA SER A 13 18.12 -4.44 -1.69
C SER A 13 18.19 -3.65 -0.38
N VAL A 14 19.18 -2.77 -0.21
CA VAL A 14 19.22 -1.85 0.94
C VAL A 14 18.01 -0.92 0.94
N GLN A 15 17.61 -0.34 -0.20
CA GLN A 15 16.42 0.51 -0.28
C GLN A 15 15.11 -0.24 -0.01
N ASP A 16 15.06 -1.53 -0.29
CA ASP A 16 13.89 -2.36 -0.01
C ASP A 16 13.77 -2.65 1.48
N VAL A 17 14.82 -3.19 2.10
CA VAL A 17 14.80 -3.50 3.54
C VAL A 17 14.70 -2.26 4.42
N MET A 18 15.20 -1.11 3.95
CA MET A 18 15.06 0.19 4.65
C MET A 18 13.61 0.59 4.89
N LYS A 19 12.65 0.12 4.07
CA LYS A 19 11.22 0.44 4.26
C LYS A 19 10.63 -0.22 5.51
N ALA A 20 11.28 -1.28 6.02
CA ALA A 20 10.95 -1.89 7.29
C ALA A 20 11.74 -1.32 8.48
N VAL A 21 12.66 -0.38 8.28
CA VAL A 21 13.44 0.20 9.37
C VAL A 21 12.81 1.51 9.87
N SER A 22 12.43 1.53 11.14
CA SER A 22 11.89 2.72 11.81
C SER A 22 12.96 3.44 12.63
N SER A 23 13.00 4.77 12.54
CA SER A 23 13.81 5.60 13.46
C SER A 23 13.19 5.73 14.86
N ARG A 24 11.93 5.31 15.01
CA ARG A 24 11.15 5.31 16.26
C ARG A 24 10.90 3.87 16.68
N THR A 25 11.95 3.19 17.13
CA THR A 25 11.87 1.81 17.65
C THR A 25 12.30 1.77 19.11
N THR A 26 11.67 0.90 19.90
CA THR A 26 12.05 0.62 21.29
C THR A 26 13.15 -0.44 21.39
N ILE A 27 13.42 -1.17 20.30
CA ILE A 27 14.45 -2.21 20.21
C ILE A 27 15.64 -1.63 19.43
N PRO A 28 16.75 -1.22 20.08
CA PRO A 28 17.81 -0.46 19.44
C PRO A 28 18.46 -1.14 18.23
N ILE A 29 18.61 -2.47 18.25
CA ILE A 29 19.23 -3.19 17.14
C ILE A 29 18.40 -3.14 15.84
N LEU A 30 17.10 -2.86 15.93
CA LEU A 30 16.21 -2.68 14.77
C LEU A 30 16.42 -1.35 14.03
N THR A 31 17.24 -0.43 14.55
CA THR A 31 17.72 0.69 13.73
C THR A 31 18.77 0.27 12.70
N GLY A 32 19.21 -1.00 12.76
CA GLY A 32 20.16 -1.61 11.85
C GLY A 32 19.53 -2.50 10.78
N ILE A 33 20.33 -2.76 9.74
CA ILE A 33 20.10 -3.81 8.75
C ILE A 33 21.01 -4.97 9.09
N LYS A 34 20.44 -6.17 9.20
CA LYS A 34 21.19 -7.41 9.29
C LYS A 34 21.70 -7.78 7.90
N VAL A 35 22.98 -8.12 7.80
CA VAL A 35 23.63 -8.61 6.59
C VAL A 35 24.15 -10.00 6.89
N VAL A 36 23.79 -10.97 6.04
CA VAL A 36 24.27 -12.36 6.14
C VAL A 36 24.85 -12.75 4.80
N ALA A 37 26.13 -13.12 4.75
CA ALA A 37 26.78 -13.66 3.57
C ALA A 37 26.97 -15.18 3.73
N THR A 38 26.46 -15.94 2.78
CA THR A 38 26.59 -17.40 2.67
C THR A 38 27.27 -17.76 1.34
N GLU A 39 27.48 -19.05 1.06
CA GLU A 39 28.00 -19.49 -0.24
C GLU A 39 27.00 -19.24 -1.40
N GLU A 40 25.71 -19.10 -1.08
CA GLU A 40 24.64 -18.90 -2.08
C GLU A 40 24.44 -17.42 -2.44
N GLY A 41 24.80 -16.50 -1.54
CA GLY A 41 24.60 -15.07 -1.76
C GLY A 41 24.66 -14.23 -0.49
N VAL A 42 24.04 -13.04 -0.56
CA VAL A 42 23.93 -12.09 0.55
C VAL A 42 22.47 -11.79 0.82
N THR A 43 22.06 -11.97 2.08
CA THR A 43 20.73 -11.64 2.58
C THR A 43 20.80 -10.37 3.41
N LEU A 44 19.89 -9.44 3.13
CA LEU A 44 19.67 -8.21 3.87
C LEU A 44 18.32 -8.30 4.59
N THR A 45 18.28 -7.96 5.88
CA THR A 45 17.04 -7.97 6.66
C THR A 45 16.85 -6.64 7.38
N GLY A 46 15.65 -6.06 7.27
CA GLY A 46 15.20 -4.89 8.02
C GLY A 46 13.86 -5.19 8.71
N SER A 47 13.62 -4.60 9.88
CA SER A 47 12.40 -4.84 10.65
C SER A 47 12.09 -3.70 11.63
N ASP A 48 10.80 -3.43 11.86
CA ASP A 48 10.30 -2.56 12.93
C ASP A 48 9.43 -3.32 13.95
N ALA A 49 9.53 -4.66 13.94
CA ALA A 49 8.72 -5.64 14.67
C ALA A 49 7.29 -5.84 14.17
N ASP A 50 6.70 -4.89 13.42
CA ASP A 50 5.40 -5.05 12.78
C ASP A 50 5.56 -5.55 11.33
N ILE A 51 6.52 -4.98 10.60
CA ILE A 51 6.95 -5.43 9.29
C ILE A 51 8.39 -5.92 9.33
N SER A 52 8.67 -6.97 8.56
CA SER A 52 10.05 -7.42 8.32
C SER A 52 10.23 -7.69 6.84
N ILE A 53 11.33 -7.22 6.27
CA ILE A 53 11.66 -7.41 4.86
C ILE A 53 13.00 -8.10 4.80
N GLU A 54 13.05 -9.19 4.06
CA GLU A 54 14.27 -9.89 3.68
C GLU A 54 14.45 -9.77 2.17
N SER A 55 15.63 -9.31 1.74
CA SER A 55 16.02 -9.27 0.34
C SER A 55 17.27 -10.11 0.14
N PHE A 56 17.21 -11.05 -0.80
CA PHE A 56 18.30 -11.94 -1.15
C PHE A 56 18.97 -11.50 -2.45
N ILE A 57 20.30 -11.52 -2.47
CA ILE A 57 21.11 -11.25 -3.66
C ILE A 57 21.93 -12.51 -3.94
N PRO A 58 21.62 -13.29 -4.99
CA PRO A 58 22.36 -14.50 -5.31
C PRO A 58 23.79 -14.18 -5.77
N VAL A 59 24.70 -15.15 -5.67
CA VAL A 59 26.06 -15.02 -6.23
C VAL A 59 26.08 -14.79 -7.74
N GLU A 60 25.12 -15.37 -8.46
CA GLU A 60 24.96 -15.24 -9.91
C GLU A 60 23.49 -15.03 -10.27
N GLU A 61 23.22 -14.14 -11.22
CA GLU A 61 21.90 -13.99 -11.83
C GLU A 61 22.04 -13.73 -13.34
N ASP A 62 21.27 -14.44 -14.15
CA ASP A 62 21.27 -14.34 -15.62
C ASP A 62 22.66 -14.44 -16.27
N GLY A 63 23.52 -15.33 -15.73
CA GLY A 63 24.88 -15.56 -16.23
C GLY A 63 25.90 -14.51 -15.81
N LYS A 64 25.56 -13.60 -14.89
CA LYS A 64 26.44 -12.55 -14.37
C LYS A 64 26.76 -12.81 -12.91
N GLU A 65 28.05 -12.79 -12.56
CA GLU A 65 28.51 -12.82 -11.17
C GLU A 65 28.16 -11.49 -10.47
N ILE A 66 27.28 -11.58 -9.48
CA ILE A 66 26.78 -10.43 -8.71
C ILE A 66 27.51 -10.30 -7.37
N VAL A 67 27.83 -11.43 -6.74
CA VAL A 67 28.50 -11.50 -5.43
C VAL A 67 29.62 -12.52 -5.46
N GLU A 68 30.80 -12.09 -5.02
CA GLU A 68 31.94 -12.97 -4.73
C GLU A 68 32.10 -13.09 -3.20
N VAL A 69 31.70 -14.22 -2.60
CA VAL A 69 31.82 -14.43 -1.15
C VAL A 69 33.15 -15.12 -0.81
N LYS A 70 34.06 -14.39 -0.16
CA LYS A 70 35.39 -14.89 0.27
C LYS A 70 35.35 -15.53 1.65
N GLN A 71 34.46 -15.05 2.51
CA GLN A 71 34.27 -15.58 3.85
C GLN A 71 32.82 -15.32 4.29
N SER A 72 32.07 -16.39 4.55
CA SER A 72 30.72 -16.28 5.10
C SER A 72 30.69 -15.62 6.48
N GLY A 73 29.50 -15.24 6.93
CA GLY A 73 29.26 -14.68 8.25
C GLY A 73 28.18 -13.61 8.21
N SER A 74 28.02 -12.90 9.32
CA SER A 74 26.93 -11.94 9.46
C SER A 74 27.31 -10.76 10.34
N ILE A 75 26.61 -9.64 10.16
CA ILE A 75 26.78 -8.42 10.93
C ILE A 75 25.47 -7.62 10.91
N VAL A 76 25.32 -6.67 11.84
CA VAL A 76 24.27 -5.64 11.76
C VAL A 76 24.90 -4.27 11.62
N LEU A 77 24.46 -3.48 10.64
CA LEU A 77 24.94 -2.14 10.36
C LEU A 77 23.84 -1.11 10.54
N GLN A 78 24.16 0.07 11.07
CA GLN A 78 23.18 1.15 11.23
C GLN A 78 22.58 1.56 9.88
N ALA A 79 21.27 1.34 9.72
CA ALA A 79 20.61 1.29 8.43
C ALA A 79 20.69 2.62 7.69
N LYS A 80 20.45 3.74 8.41
CA LYS A 80 20.51 5.09 7.86
C LYS A 80 21.88 5.41 7.25
N TYR A 81 22.96 5.09 7.96
CA TYR A 81 24.31 5.37 7.48
C TYR A 81 24.71 4.43 6.36
N PHE A 82 24.39 3.14 6.50
CA PHE A 82 24.68 2.14 5.47
C PHE A 82 24.01 2.49 4.14
N SER A 83 22.71 2.84 4.16
CA SER A 83 21.96 3.30 2.99
C SER A 83 22.57 4.54 2.33
N GLU A 84 22.95 5.56 3.11
CA GLU A 84 23.57 6.77 2.57
C GLU A 84 24.94 6.51 1.94
N ILE A 85 25.73 5.61 2.55
CA ILE A 85 27.04 5.23 2.05
C ILE A 85 26.89 4.50 0.71
N VAL A 86 26.11 3.42 0.65
CA VAL A 86 26.03 2.58 -0.57
C VAL A 86 25.55 3.36 -1.79
N LYS A 87 24.66 4.35 -1.61
CA LYS A 87 24.21 5.24 -2.71
C LYS A 87 25.36 6.06 -3.29
N LYS A 88 26.28 6.53 -2.44
CA LYS A 88 27.35 7.48 -2.79
C LYS A 88 28.68 6.84 -3.21
N LEU A 89 28.77 5.50 -3.18
CA LEU A 89 30.00 4.80 -3.59
C LEU A 89 30.34 5.06 -5.07
N PRO A 90 31.62 5.29 -5.42
CA PRO A 90 32.01 5.77 -6.75
C PRO A 90 32.18 4.69 -7.83
N LYS A 91 32.28 3.40 -7.47
CA LYS A 91 32.48 2.29 -8.41
C LYS A 91 31.33 1.30 -8.37
N GLU A 92 31.24 0.50 -9.43
CA GLU A 92 30.24 -0.57 -9.57
C GLU A 92 30.47 -1.70 -8.58
N THR A 93 31.72 -2.05 -8.27
CA THR A 93 32.03 -3.06 -7.25
C THR A 93 32.22 -2.43 -5.87
N VAL A 94 31.67 -3.10 -4.86
CA VAL A 94 31.79 -2.77 -3.44
C VAL A 94 32.37 -3.96 -2.69
N GLU A 95 33.44 -3.75 -1.94
CA GLU A 95 33.98 -4.75 -1.02
C GLU A 95 33.49 -4.46 0.40
N ILE A 96 32.99 -5.48 1.09
CA ILE A 96 32.57 -5.41 2.49
C ILE A 96 33.31 -6.47 3.28
N SER A 97 34.01 -6.06 4.34
CA SER A 97 34.72 -6.97 5.24
C SER A 97 34.50 -6.59 6.70
N VAL A 98 34.20 -7.59 7.52
CA VAL A 98 34.16 -7.47 8.98
C VAL A 98 35.51 -7.85 9.55
N GLU A 99 36.14 -6.91 10.23
CA GLU A 99 37.42 -7.05 10.90
C GLU A 99 37.22 -7.34 12.40
N ASN A 100 38.28 -7.17 13.20
CA ASN A 100 38.22 -7.35 14.65
C ASN A 100 37.21 -6.40 15.30
N HIS A 101 36.61 -6.83 16.41
CA HIS A 101 35.64 -6.04 17.19
C HIS A 101 34.44 -5.54 16.36
N LEU A 102 34.00 -6.32 15.38
CA LEU A 102 32.83 -6.02 14.54
C LEU A 102 32.96 -4.74 13.68
N MET A 103 34.17 -4.18 13.58
CA MET A 103 34.44 -3.07 12.67
C MET A 103 34.23 -3.53 11.23
N THR A 104 33.33 -2.88 10.52
CA THR A 104 32.98 -3.24 9.14
C THR A 104 33.52 -2.20 8.18
N LYS A 105 34.46 -2.65 7.35
CA LYS A 105 35.07 -1.85 6.29
C LYS A 105 34.28 -2.02 5.00
N ILE A 106 33.95 -0.89 4.35
CA ILE A 106 33.24 -0.82 3.08
C ILE A 106 34.12 -0.02 2.10
N THR A 107 34.57 -0.66 1.03
CA THR A 107 35.51 -0.08 0.06
C THR A 107 34.91 -0.07 -1.35
N SER A 108 35.09 1.04 -2.06
CA SER A 108 34.73 1.16 -3.47
C SER A 108 35.70 2.11 -4.18
N GLY A 109 36.56 1.57 -5.03
CA GLY A 109 37.67 2.32 -5.62
C GLY A 109 38.64 2.86 -4.56
N LYS A 110 38.77 4.19 -4.49
CA LYS A 110 39.62 4.88 -3.50
C LYS A 110 38.86 5.31 -2.24
N SER A 111 37.55 5.05 -2.17
CA SER A 111 36.73 5.42 -1.03
C SER A 111 36.67 4.27 -0.04
N GLU A 112 36.88 4.59 1.23
CA GLU A 112 36.82 3.65 2.33
C GLU A 112 35.97 4.23 3.47
N PHE A 113 35.04 3.42 3.98
CA PHE A 113 34.23 3.72 5.15
C PHE A 113 34.43 2.62 6.19
N ASN A 114 34.45 3.00 7.46
CA ASN A 114 34.50 2.08 8.59
C ASN A 114 33.29 2.34 9.48
N LEU A 115 32.47 1.30 9.67
CA LEU A 115 31.27 1.35 10.50
C LEU A 115 31.41 0.41 11.69
N ASN A 116 31.00 0.87 12.87
CA ASN A 116 30.84 -0.02 14.02
C ASN A 116 29.64 -0.95 13.77
N GLY A 117 29.91 -2.23 13.57
CA GLY A 117 28.89 -3.26 13.48
C GLY A 117 28.39 -3.71 14.85
N LEU A 118 27.22 -4.33 14.87
CA LEU A 118 26.65 -5.01 16.03
C LEU A 118 26.56 -6.52 15.76
N ASP A 119 26.52 -7.32 16.82
CA ASP A 119 26.41 -8.76 16.71
C ASP A 119 25.04 -9.15 16.12
N SER A 120 25.08 -9.87 15.01
CA SER A 120 23.88 -10.36 14.33
C SER A 120 23.07 -11.38 15.12
N ALA A 121 23.67 -12.02 16.14
CA ALA A 121 22.97 -12.95 17.02
C ALA A 121 21.93 -12.25 17.92
N GLU A 122 22.11 -10.95 18.17
CA GLU A 122 21.14 -10.13 18.91
C GLU A 122 19.96 -9.66 18.03
N TYR A 123 20.05 -9.81 16.71
CA TYR A 123 18.99 -9.38 15.80
C TYR A 123 17.82 -10.37 15.86
N PRO A 124 16.57 -9.91 16.03
CA PRO A 124 15.41 -10.80 16.13
C PRO A 124 15.32 -11.79 14.96
N LEU A 125 14.92 -13.02 15.27
CA LEU A 125 14.65 -14.02 14.23
C LEU A 125 13.41 -13.63 13.44
N LEU A 126 13.44 -13.88 12.14
CA LEU A 126 12.24 -13.77 11.32
C LEU A 126 11.20 -14.78 11.77
N PRO A 127 9.91 -14.47 11.56
CA PRO A 127 8.87 -15.41 11.90
C PRO A 127 8.97 -16.68 11.07
N GLN A 128 8.87 -17.83 11.72
CA GLN A 128 8.77 -19.12 11.03
C GLN A 128 7.30 -19.35 10.68
N ILE A 129 6.99 -19.25 9.39
CA ILE A 129 5.66 -19.49 8.85
C ILE A 129 5.70 -20.84 8.13
N GLU A 130 4.84 -21.76 8.53
CA GLU A 130 4.61 -22.95 7.73
C GLU A 130 3.84 -22.55 6.47
N GLU A 131 4.38 -22.87 5.30
CA GLU A 131 3.81 -22.49 4.00
C GLU A 131 2.67 -23.41 3.58
N HIS A 132 1.65 -23.49 4.43
CA HIS A 132 0.39 -24.14 4.10
C HIS A 132 -0.55 -23.13 3.41
N HIS A 133 -1.29 -23.59 2.39
CA HIS A 133 -2.31 -22.80 1.68
C HIS A 133 -1.78 -21.52 1.00
N VAL A 134 -0.69 -21.65 0.25
CA VAL A 134 -0.15 -20.57 -0.60
C VAL A 134 -1.12 -20.27 -1.75
N PHE A 135 -1.43 -18.99 -1.97
CA PHE A 135 -2.10 -18.55 -3.19
C PHE A 135 -1.29 -17.52 -3.94
N LYS A 136 -1.61 -17.36 -5.22
CA LYS A 136 -0.86 -16.51 -6.14
C LYS A 136 -1.74 -15.40 -6.69
N ILE A 137 -1.12 -14.24 -6.86
CA ILE A 137 -1.71 -13.08 -7.51
C ILE A 137 -0.64 -12.37 -8.35
N PRO A 138 -0.96 -11.89 -9.57
CA PRO A 138 -0.07 -11.04 -10.34
C PRO A 138 0.33 -9.78 -9.55
N THR A 139 1.59 -9.38 -9.67
CA THR A 139 2.17 -8.27 -8.90
C THR A 139 1.46 -6.94 -9.18
N ASP A 140 1.21 -6.63 -10.44
CA ASP A 140 0.47 -5.46 -10.89
C ASP A 140 -0.97 -5.42 -10.33
N LEU A 141 -1.68 -6.55 -10.38
CA LEU A 141 -3.02 -6.69 -9.83
C LEU A 141 -3.02 -6.47 -8.31
N LEU A 142 -2.07 -7.06 -7.58
CA LEU A 142 -1.93 -6.84 -6.14
C LEU A 142 -1.69 -5.36 -5.82
N LYS A 143 -0.79 -4.69 -6.55
CA LYS A 143 -0.54 -3.24 -6.40
C LYS A 143 -1.79 -2.42 -6.65
N HIS A 144 -2.55 -2.74 -7.69
CA HIS A 144 -3.83 -2.07 -7.97
C HIS A 144 -4.84 -2.28 -6.85
N MET A 145 -4.99 -3.51 -6.34
CA MET A 145 -5.90 -3.80 -5.24
C MET A 145 -5.54 -3.04 -3.96
N ILE A 146 -4.24 -2.93 -3.64
CA ILE A 146 -3.75 -2.12 -2.53
C ILE A 146 -4.10 -0.65 -2.76
N ARG A 147 -3.72 -0.07 -3.91
CA ARG A 147 -3.99 1.33 -4.25
C ARG A 147 -5.47 1.67 -4.19
N GLN A 148 -6.33 0.74 -4.61
CA GLN A 148 -7.78 0.93 -4.69
C GLN A 148 -8.50 0.81 -3.35
N THR A 149 -7.82 0.37 -2.28
CA THR A 149 -8.44 0.12 -0.97
C THR A 149 -7.74 0.84 0.18
N VAL A 150 -6.41 0.84 0.23
CA VAL A 150 -5.63 1.25 1.41
C VAL A 150 -5.88 2.71 1.83
N PHE A 151 -6.22 3.60 0.91
CA PHE A 151 -6.49 5.00 1.24
C PHE A 151 -7.75 5.21 2.10
N ALA A 152 -8.65 4.22 2.14
CA ALA A 152 -9.92 4.29 2.88
C ALA A 152 -9.82 3.79 4.32
N VAL A 153 -8.64 3.32 4.78
CA VAL A 153 -8.44 2.95 6.19
C VAL A 153 -8.51 4.17 7.10
N SER A 154 -8.86 3.96 8.36
CA SER A 154 -8.78 4.99 9.39
C SER A 154 -7.33 5.32 9.72
N THR A 155 -7.05 6.61 9.99
CA THR A 155 -5.78 7.05 10.57
C THR A 155 -5.86 7.22 12.09
N SER A 156 -6.98 6.83 12.71
CA SER A 156 -7.21 6.94 14.15
C SER A 156 -6.94 5.61 14.85
N GLU A 157 -6.08 5.65 15.86
CA GLU A 157 -5.80 4.49 16.71
C GLU A 157 -6.93 4.18 17.72
N THR A 158 -8.04 4.92 17.69
CA THR A 158 -9.20 4.64 18.57
C THR A 158 -9.89 3.33 18.23
N ARG A 159 -9.85 2.92 16.95
CA ARG A 159 -10.34 1.63 16.46
C ARG A 159 -9.25 1.01 15.59
N PRO A 160 -8.23 0.38 16.20
CA PRO A 160 -7.07 -0.15 15.46
C PRO A 160 -7.48 -1.07 14.31
N ILE A 161 -8.53 -1.88 14.47
CA ILE A 161 -9.03 -2.78 13.41
C ILE A 161 -9.39 -2.07 12.09
N LEU A 162 -9.71 -0.77 12.12
CA LEU A 162 -10.03 0.02 10.94
C LEU A 162 -8.81 0.69 10.30
N THR A 163 -7.61 0.61 10.90
CA THR A 163 -6.36 1.10 10.30
C THR A 163 -5.78 0.11 9.29
N GLY A 164 -6.37 -1.09 9.20
CA GLY A 164 -6.03 -2.11 8.22
C GLY A 164 -7.09 -2.33 7.14
N VAL A 165 -6.67 -3.03 6.10
CA VAL A 165 -7.53 -3.54 5.02
C VAL A 165 -7.91 -4.98 5.36
N ASN A 166 -9.21 -5.25 5.40
CA ASN A 166 -9.73 -6.59 5.59
C ASN A 166 -9.61 -7.38 4.30
N TRP A 167 -8.95 -8.52 4.36
CA TRP A 167 -8.80 -9.48 3.28
C TRP A 167 -9.66 -10.71 3.59
N LYS A 168 -10.64 -10.96 2.73
CA LYS A 168 -11.49 -12.15 2.76
C LYS A 168 -11.18 -13.02 1.56
N VAL A 169 -10.80 -14.25 1.82
CA VAL A 169 -10.56 -15.29 0.82
C VAL A 169 -11.68 -16.30 0.91
N TYR A 170 -12.42 -16.48 -0.17
CA TYR A 170 -13.51 -17.44 -0.27
C TYR A 170 -13.76 -17.81 -1.74
N ASN A 171 -13.90 -19.10 -2.06
CA ASN A 171 -14.17 -19.61 -3.41
C ASN A 171 -13.25 -19.01 -4.50
N SER A 172 -11.94 -19.06 -4.27
CA SER A 172 -10.90 -18.53 -5.18
C SER A 172 -11.09 -17.05 -5.56
N GLU A 173 -11.70 -16.28 -4.65
CA GLU A 173 -11.85 -14.83 -4.75
C GLU A 173 -11.28 -14.16 -3.50
N LEU A 174 -10.42 -13.16 -3.73
CA LEU A 174 -9.94 -12.23 -2.72
C LEU A 174 -10.81 -10.97 -2.74
N THR A 175 -11.48 -10.68 -1.64
CA THR A 175 -12.17 -9.42 -1.40
C THR A 175 -11.39 -8.58 -0.39
N CYS A 176 -10.91 -7.42 -0.81
CA CYS A 176 -10.26 -6.42 0.02
C CYS A 176 -11.26 -5.31 0.39
N ILE A 177 -11.38 -4.99 1.68
CA ILE A 177 -12.32 -3.99 2.20
C ILE A 177 -11.58 -3.05 3.16
N ALA A 178 -11.75 -1.74 2.97
CA ALA A 178 -11.20 -0.72 3.86
C ALA A 178 -12.25 0.35 4.16
N THR A 179 -12.34 0.82 5.40
CA THR A 179 -13.25 1.89 5.79
C THR A 179 -12.75 2.67 7.01
N ASP A 180 -13.07 3.96 7.05
CA ASP A 180 -12.83 4.87 8.18
C ASP A 180 -14.13 5.25 8.90
N SER A 181 -15.23 4.54 8.63
CA SER A 181 -16.62 4.85 9.04
C SER A 181 -17.30 6.00 8.30
N HIS A 182 -16.60 6.75 7.44
CA HIS A 182 -17.17 7.83 6.61
C HIS A 182 -17.17 7.50 5.12
N ARG A 183 -16.25 6.65 4.69
CA ARG A 183 -16.16 6.08 3.35
C ARG A 183 -15.75 4.62 3.42
N LEU A 184 -15.95 3.90 2.33
CA LEU A 184 -15.54 2.52 2.18
C LEU A 184 -15.02 2.27 0.77
N ALA A 185 -13.93 1.51 0.68
CA ALA A 185 -13.40 0.98 -0.56
C ALA A 185 -13.47 -0.54 -0.54
N LEU A 186 -13.92 -1.14 -1.63
CA LEU A 186 -13.99 -2.58 -1.81
C LEU A 186 -13.43 -2.96 -3.18
N ARG A 187 -12.60 -4.01 -3.21
CA ARG A 187 -12.01 -4.55 -4.43
C ARG A 187 -12.02 -6.08 -4.41
N LYS A 188 -12.39 -6.71 -5.54
CA LYS A 188 -12.50 -8.17 -5.68
C LYS A 188 -11.66 -8.72 -6.83
N ALA A 189 -10.80 -9.70 -6.57
CA ALA A 189 -10.05 -10.37 -7.63
C ALA A 189 -10.17 -11.89 -7.54
N LYS A 190 -10.13 -12.56 -8.70
CA LYS A 190 -9.86 -13.98 -8.74
C LYS A 190 -8.39 -14.24 -8.42
N ILE A 191 -8.14 -15.33 -7.71
CA ILE A 191 -6.81 -15.74 -7.27
C ILE A 191 -6.57 -17.21 -7.64
N GLU A 192 -5.31 -17.59 -7.78
CA GLU A 192 -4.89 -18.93 -8.20
C GLU A 192 -4.20 -19.70 -7.07
N GLY A 193 -4.13 -21.02 -7.17
CA GLY A 193 -3.29 -21.87 -6.29
C GLY A 193 -3.92 -22.25 -4.94
N ILE A 194 -5.16 -21.80 -4.66
CA ILE A 194 -5.88 -22.17 -3.43
C ILE A 194 -6.61 -23.50 -3.59
N ALA A 195 -6.56 -24.32 -2.54
CA ALA A 195 -7.46 -25.47 -2.40
C ALA A 195 -8.89 -24.98 -2.11
N ASP A 196 -9.90 -25.58 -2.74
CA ASP A 196 -11.30 -25.10 -2.70
C ASP A 196 -11.86 -24.85 -1.29
N GLU A 197 -11.32 -25.51 -0.27
CA GLU A 197 -11.76 -25.42 1.12
C GLU A 197 -11.11 -24.26 1.92
N PHE A 198 -10.03 -23.65 1.42
CA PHE A 198 -9.32 -22.62 2.16
C PHE A 198 -10.11 -21.32 2.24
N GLN A 199 -10.25 -20.81 3.46
CA GLN A 199 -10.90 -19.54 3.75
C GLN A 199 -10.05 -18.74 4.71
N ALA A 200 -9.96 -17.44 4.47
CA ALA A 200 -9.28 -16.52 5.37
C ALA A 200 -10.12 -15.25 5.53
N ASN A 201 -10.06 -14.67 6.72
CA ASN A 201 -10.66 -13.39 7.02
C ASN A 201 -9.74 -12.64 7.99
N VAL A 202 -8.78 -11.91 7.43
CA VAL A 202 -7.70 -11.27 8.17
C VAL A 202 -7.70 -9.76 7.92
N VAL A 203 -6.97 -9.03 8.75
CA VAL A 203 -6.84 -7.57 8.60
C VAL A 203 -5.37 -7.21 8.57
N ILE A 204 -4.92 -6.68 7.43
CA ILE A 204 -3.53 -6.31 7.21
C ILE A 204 -3.40 -4.80 7.44
N PRO A 205 -2.45 -4.32 8.28
CA PRO A 205 -2.26 -2.88 8.49
C PRO A 205 -2.07 -2.13 7.18
N GLY A 206 -2.75 -1.00 7.01
CA GLY A 206 -2.65 -0.21 5.78
C GLY A 206 -1.24 0.32 5.53
N LYS A 207 -0.49 0.63 6.61
CA LYS A 207 0.93 0.99 6.53
C LYS A 207 1.76 -0.13 5.89
N SER A 208 1.55 -1.39 6.28
CA SER A 208 2.27 -2.54 5.72
C SER A 208 2.01 -2.69 4.22
N LEU A 209 0.74 -2.60 3.80
CA LEU A 209 0.38 -2.68 2.38
C LEU A 209 0.97 -1.52 1.55
N ASN A 210 1.03 -0.32 2.13
CA ASN A 210 1.68 0.82 1.49
C ASN A 210 3.19 0.58 1.28
N GLU A 211 3.90 0.04 2.28
CA GLU A 211 5.33 -0.28 2.12
C GLU A 211 5.55 -1.42 1.12
N LEU A 212 4.72 -2.48 1.18
CA LEU A 212 4.74 -3.56 0.18
C LEU A 212 4.58 -3.02 -1.24
N SER A 213 3.58 -2.15 -1.47
CA SER A 213 3.32 -1.59 -2.80
C SER A 213 4.47 -0.74 -3.36
N LYS A 214 5.35 -0.19 -2.51
CA LYS A 214 6.54 0.58 -2.94
C LYS A 214 7.73 -0.32 -3.30
N ILE A 215 7.69 -1.59 -2.89
CA ILE A 215 8.75 -2.58 -3.11
C ILE A 215 8.46 -3.40 -4.36
N LEU A 216 7.19 -3.78 -4.52
CA LEU A 216 6.75 -4.51 -5.69
C LEU A 216 6.98 -3.69 -6.96
N ASP A 217 7.59 -4.30 -7.97
CA ASP A 217 7.77 -3.71 -9.30
C ASP A 217 6.44 -3.65 -10.07
N GLU A 218 6.45 -3.05 -11.27
CA GLU A 218 5.35 -3.19 -12.22
C GLU A 218 5.64 -4.39 -13.13
N SER A 219 5.13 -5.56 -12.74
CA SER A 219 5.30 -6.79 -13.49
C SER A 219 4.06 -7.68 -13.39
N GLU A 220 3.92 -8.61 -14.33
CA GLU A 220 2.90 -9.67 -14.30
C GLU A 220 3.42 -10.93 -13.56
N GLU A 221 4.59 -10.85 -12.91
CA GLU A 221 5.10 -11.97 -12.12
C GLU A 221 4.18 -12.24 -10.93
N MET A 222 4.08 -13.51 -10.54
CA MET A 222 3.23 -13.94 -9.44
C MET A 222 3.89 -13.65 -8.09
N VAL A 223 3.10 -13.12 -7.16
CA VAL A 223 3.44 -13.04 -5.74
C VAL A 223 2.78 -14.22 -5.02
N ASP A 224 3.59 -15.00 -4.32
CA ASP A 224 3.09 -16.03 -3.40
C ASP A 224 2.66 -15.37 -2.09
N ILE A 225 1.46 -15.69 -1.62
CA ILE A 225 0.90 -15.14 -0.38
C ILE A 225 0.55 -16.28 0.56
N VAL A 226 1.06 -16.19 1.79
CA VAL A 226 0.78 -17.12 2.88
C VAL A 226 0.12 -16.34 4.01
N ILE A 227 -1.08 -16.76 4.41
CA ILE A 227 -1.82 -16.16 5.52
C ILE A 227 -1.84 -17.15 6.67
N THR A 228 -1.39 -16.70 7.84
CA THR A 228 -1.47 -17.43 9.10
C THR A 228 -2.46 -16.74 10.05
N GLU A 229 -2.56 -17.23 11.29
CA GLU A 229 -3.39 -16.60 12.32
C GLU A 229 -2.92 -15.18 12.70
N TYR A 230 -1.60 -14.95 12.73
CA TYR A 230 -1.03 -13.70 13.26
C TYR A 230 -0.24 -12.88 12.24
N GLN A 231 0.07 -13.47 11.09
CA GLN A 231 0.96 -12.88 10.09
C GLN A 231 0.56 -13.21 8.67
N VAL A 232 1.00 -12.35 7.76
CA VAL A 232 0.97 -12.59 6.32
C VAL A 232 2.40 -12.47 5.77
N LEU A 233 2.75 -13.40 4.88
CA LEU A 233 3.98 -13.39 4.09
C LEU A 233 3.61 -13.15 2.63
N PHE A 234 4.30 -12.18 2.01
CA PHE A 234 4.34 -11.99 0.57
C PHE A 234 5.74 -12.35 0.07
N ARG A 235 5.82 -13.28 -0.88
CA ARG A 235 7.08 -13.74 -1.46
C ARG A 235 7.12 -13.48 -2.96
N THR A 236 8.20 -12.86 -3.39
CA THR A 236 8.61 -12.81 -4.81
C THR A 236 9.91 -13.59 -4.99
N LYS A 237 10.53 -13.53 -6.17
CA LYS A 237 11.76 -14.28 -6.49
C LYS A 237 12.88 -14.11 -5.45
N HIS A 238 13.11 -12.88 -5.00
CA HIS A 238 14.27 -12.51 -4.16
C HIS A 238 13.88 -11.72 -2.90
N LEU A 239 12.59 -11.72 -2.55
CA LEU A 239 12.09 -10.90 -1.47
C LEU A 239 11.02 -11.61 -0.65
N LEU A 240 11.16 -11.51 0.67
CA LEU A 240 10.15 -11.90 1.65
C LEU A 240 9.68 -10.65 2.39
N PHE A 241 8.37 -10.39 2.38
CA PHE A 241 7.75 -9.32 3.13
C PHE A 241 6.78 -9.91 4.15
N PHE A 242 7.08 -9.73 5.43
CA PHE A 242 6.24 -10.14 6.54
C PHE A 242 5.48 -8.93 7.10
N SER A 243 4.21 -9.13 7.41
CA SER A 243 3.43 -8.18 8.22
C SER A 243 2.69 -8.92 9.32
N ARG A 244 2.72 -8.35 10.54
CA ARG A 244 1.76 -8.72 11.57
C ARG A 244 0.33 -8.36 11.13
N LEU A 245 -0.63 -9.21 11.48
CA LEU A 245 -2.06 -8.97 11.29
C LEU A 245 -2.65 -8.23 12.49
N LEU A 246 -3.69 -7.43 12.23
CA LEU A 246 -4.46 -6.80 13.30
C LEU A 246 -5.42 -7.81 13.91
N GLU A 247 -5.38 -7.93 15.23
CA GLU A 247 -6.26 -8.80 16.00
C GLU A 247 -7.66 -8.19 16.16
N GLY A 248 -8.69 -9.03 16.05
CA GLY A 248 -10.09 -8.64 16.27
C GLY A 248 -10.99 -8.87 15.07
N ASN A 249 -12.29 -8.66 15.27
CA ASN A 249 -13.30 -8.87 14.24
C ASN A 249 -13.49 -7.61 13.40
N TYR A 250 -13.26 -7.70 12.09
CA TYR A 250 -13.61 -6.63 11.18
C TYR A 250 -15.13 -6.49 11.05
N PRO A 251 -15.70 -5.27 11.05
CA PRO A 251 -17.14 -5.07 10.94
C PRO A 251 -17.73 -5.65 9.64
N ASP A 252 -18.96 -6.18 9.71
CA ASP A 252 -19.70 -6.57 8.51
C ASP A 252 -20.20 -5.32 7.77
N THR A 253 -19.61 -5.06 6.60
CA THR A 253 -19.91 -3.90 5.75
C THR A 253 -20.86 -4.23 4.62
N THR A 254 -21.25 -5.49 4.40
CA THR A 254 -22.12 -5.90 3.28
C THR A 254 -23.45 -5.16 3.31
N ARG A 255 -23.98 -4.91 4.52
CA ARG A 255 -25.23 -4.19 4.75
C ARG A 255 -25.15 -2.69 4.50
N LEU A 256 -23.95 -2.13 4.37
CA LEU A 256 -23.75 -0.69 4.12
C LEU A 256 -23.86 -0.35 2.63
N ILE A 257 -23.67 -1.32 1.74
CA ILE A 257 -23.65 -1.14 0.29
C ILE A 257 -25.09 -1.19 -0.23
N PRO A 258 -25.66 -0.07 -0.72
CA PRO A 258 -27.02 -0.08 -1.26
C PRO A 258 -27.11 -0.93 -2.54
N ALA A 259 -28.17 -1.73 -2.66
CA ALA A 259 -28.44 -2.55 -3.85
C ALA A 259 -29.24 -1.79 -4.92
N GLU A 260 -30.04 -0.80 -4.52
CA GLU A 260 -30.88 0.01 -5.39
C GLU A 260 -30.37 1.46 -5.43
N SER A 261 -30.66 2.18 -6.50
CA SER A 261 -30.42 3.62 -6.65
C SER A 261 -31.69 4.35 -7.13
N LYS A 262 -31.80 5.62 -6.75
CA LYS A 262 -32.85 6.55 -7.16
C LYS A 262 -32.38 7.52 -8.25
N THR A 263 -31.07 7.78 -8.28
CA THR A 263 -30.42 8.65 -9.26
C THR A 263 -29.09 8.03 -9.66
N ASP A 264 -28.87 7.85 -10.96
CA ASP A 264 -27.62 7.37 -11.53
C ASP A 264 -27.02 8.45 -12.45
N ILE A 265 -25.74 8.75 -12.26
CA ILE A 265 -25.00 9.76 -13.02
C ILE A 265 -23.83 9.09 -13.73
N PHE A 266 -23.70 9.34 -15.03
CA PHE A 266 -22.59 8.88 -15.88
C PHE A 266 -21.80 10.09 -16.34
N VAL A 267 -20.53 10.16 -15.94
CA VAL A 267 -19.70 11.35 -16.15
C VAL A 267 -18.25 10.97 -16.43
N ASN A 268 -17.57 11.81 -17.22
CA ASN A 268 -16.14 11.69 -17.45
C ASN A 268 -15.37 11.86 -16.14
N THR A 269 -14.56 10.87 -15.78
CA THR A 269 -13.82 10.83 -14.51
C THR A 269 -12.90 12.02 -14.34
N LYS A 270 -12.18 12.41 -15.40
CA LYS A 270 -11.17 13.47 -15.36
C LYS A 270 -11.82 14.84 -15.20
N GLU A 271 -12.85 15.13 -15.98
CA GLU A 271 -13.58 16.40 -15.90
C GLU A 271 -14.24 16.55 -14.53
N PHE A 272 -14.92 15.51 -14.05
CA PHE A 272 -15.56 15.51 -12.74
C PHE A 272 -14.54 15.67 -11.60
N LEU A 273 -13.41 14.95 -11.64
CA LEU A 273 -12.34 15.10 -10.65
C LEU A 273 -11.80 16.53 -10.60
N GLN A 274 -11.56 17.14 -11.76
CA GLN A 274 -11.06 18.51 -11.84
C GLN A 274 -12.05 19.54 -11.30
N ALA A 275 -13.35 19.35 -11.56
CA ALA A 275 -14.40 20.22 -11.03
C ALA A 275 -14.50 20.10 -9.50
N ILE A 276 -14.42 18.89 -8.95
CA ILE A 276 -14.38 18.67 -7.49
C ILE A 276 -13.12 19.28 -6.88
N ASP A 277 -11.94 19.15 -7.52
CA ASP A 277 -10.69 19.73 -7.02
C ASP A 277 -10.77 21.26 -6.96
N ARG A 278 -11.28 21.91 -8.02
CA ARG A 278 -11.54 23.36 -8.03
C ARG A 278 -12.53 23.77 -6.95
N ALA A 279 -13.63 23.03 -6.80
CA ALA A 279 -14.62 23.29 -5.75
C ALA A 279 -14.04 23.15 -4.34
N SER A 280 -13.05 22.26 -4.17
CA SER A 280 -12.37 22.04 -2.89
C SER A 280 -11.50 23.21 -2.42
N LEU A 281 -11.04 24.09 -3.34
CA LEU A 281 -10.11 25.18 -3.00
C LEU A 281 -10.70 26.14 -1.97
N LEU A 282 -11.99 26.43 -2.06
CA LEU A 282 -12.70 27.28 -1.10
C LEU A 282 -13.20 26.50 0.13
N ALA A 283 -13.23 25.17 0.06
CA ALA A 283 -13.73 24.30 1.11
C ALA A 283 -12.65 23.95 2.17
N ARG A 284 -11.36 24.23 1.89
CA ARG A 284 -10.21 23.84 2.74
C ARG A 284 -10.13 24.60 4.07
N ASP A 285 -10.56 25.85 4.12
CA ASP A 285 -10.49 26.68 5.34
C ASP A 285 -11.70 26.49 6.27
N GLY A 286 -12.83 26.02 5.71
CA GLY A 286 -13.97 25.56 6.51
C GLY A 286 -13.70 24.15 7.03
N ARG A 287 -13.92 23.91 8.33
CA ARG A 287 -13.63 22.63 9.04
C ARG A 287 -14.12 21.32 8.38
N ASN A 288 -14.89 21.38 7.29
CA ASN A 288 -15.60 20.23 6.74
C ASN A 288 -15.34 19.90 5.24
N ASN A 289 -14.53 20.67 4.50
CA ASN A 289 -14.20 20.38 3.09
C ASN A 289 -15.41 19.92 2.23
N VAL A 290 -16.54 20.61 2.37
CA VAL A 290 -17.83 20.19 1.82
C VAL A 290 -18.04 20.79 0.44
N VAL A 291 -18.44 19.93 -0.50
CA VAL A 291 -18.91 20.30 -1.83
C VAL A 291 -20.36 19.86 -1.97
N LYS A 292 -21.16 20.70 -2.62
CA LYS A 292 -22.55 20.43 -2.98
C LYS A 292 -22.62 20.05 -4.45
N LEU A 293 -23.43 19.04 -4.75
CA LEU A 293 -23.78 18.61 -6.10
C LEU A 293 -25.29 18.73 -6.27
N SER A 294 -25.72 19.33 -7.37
CA SER A 294 -27.12 19.39 -7.78
C SER A 294 -27.26 18.90 -9.21
N THR A 295 -28.24 18.03 -9.48
CA THR A 295 -28.62 17.71 -10.88
C THR A 295 -29.41 18.87 -11.47
N LEU A 296 -29.13 19.20 -12.73
CA LEU A 296 -29.84 20.19 -13.53
C LEU A 296 -30.50 19.51 -14.75
N GLU A 297 -31.25 20.30 -15.52
CA GLU A 297 -31.80 19.84 -16.81
C GLU A 297 -30.68 19.50 -17.82
N GLN A 298 -31.03 18.80 -18.90
CA GLN A 298 -30.11 18.51 -20.03
C GLN A 298 -28.83 17.73 -19.63
N ALA A 299 -28.93 16.86 -18.62
CA ALA A 299 -27.82 16.06 -18.11
C ALA A 299 -26.62 16.90 -17.62
N MET A 300 -26.90 18.06 -17.02
CA MET A 300 -25.89 18.91 -16.39
C MET A 300 -25.85 18.72 -14.88
N LEU A 301 -24.68 18.89 -14.27
CA LEU A 301 -24.51 18.96 -12.82
C LEU A 301 -23.99 20.33 -12.42
N GLU A 302 -24.56 20.91 -11.35
CA GLU A 302 -23.95 22.02 -10.65
C GLU A 302 -23.11 21.49 -9.49
N ILE A 303 -21.82 21.79 -9.49
CA ILE A 303 -20.90 21.58 -8.38
C ILE A 303 -20.62 22.93 -7.74
N SER A 304 -20.85 23.06 -6.44
CA SER A 304 -20.64 24.32 -5.74
C SER A 304 -20.06 24.15 -4.33
N SER A 305 -19.37 25.19 -3.88
CA SER A 305 -18.91 25.33 -2.49
C SER A 305 -18.96 26.79 -2.08
N ASN A 306 -19.14 27.05 -0.78
CA ASN A 306 -19.26 28.39 -0.23
C ASN A 306 -18.49 28.49 1.09
N SER A 307 -17.59 29.46 1.17
CA SER A 307 -16.88 29.84 2.39
C SER A 307 -17.27 31.28 2.74
N PRO A 308 -17.97 31.52 3.87
CA PRO A 308 -18.45 32.86 4.23
C PRO A 308 -17.36 33.94 4.29
N GLU A 309 -16.13 33.55 4.64
CA GLU A 309 -15.01 34.48 4.81
C GLU A 309 -14.21 34.72 3.52
N ILE A 310 -14.38 33.88 2.49
CA ILE A 310 -13.54 33.89 1.29
C ILE A 310 -14.36 34.14 0.02
N GLY A 311 -15.45 33.39 -0.19
CA GLY A 311 -16.26 33.48 -1.41
C GLY A 311 -16.99 32.18 -1.77
N LYS A 312 -17.55 32.16 -2.99
CA LYS A 312 -18.34 31.04 -3.54
C LYS A 312 -17.75 30.58 -4.87
N VAL A 313 -17.81 29.28 -5.13
CA VAL A 313 -17.56 28.65 -6.43
C VAL A 313 -18.81 27.92 -6.91
N VAL A 314 -19.09 28.05 -8.21
CA VAL A 314 -20.13 27.32 -8.93
C VAL A 314 -19.52 26.90 -10.25
N GLU A 315 -19.65 25.62 -10.58
CA GLU A 315 -19.21 25.05 -11.84
C GLU A 315 -20.26 24.09 -12.37
N GLU A 316 -20.53 24.17 -13.66
CA GLU A 316 -21.44 23.25 -14.34
C GLU A 316 -20.63 22.21 -15.11
N VAL A 317 -20.97 20.93 -14.94
CA VAL A 317 -20.31 19.80 -15.58
C VAL A 317 -21.33 19.04 -16.43
N GLN A 318 -21.02 18.88 -17.72
CA GLN A 318 -21.84 18.05 -18.62
C GLN A 318 -21.63 16.58 -18.28
N CYS A 319 -22.73 15.85 -18.15
CA CYS A 319 -22.73 14.39 -18.03
C CYS A 319 -23.08 13.75 -19.37
N GLU A 320 -22.62 12.52 -19.53
CA GLU A 320 -23.07 11.63 -20.61
C GLU A 320 -24.54 11.27 -20.40
N LYS A 321 -24.93 11.03 -19.14
CA LYS A 321 -26.30 10.66 -18.77
C LYS A 321 -26.62 10.93 -17.31
N VAL A 322 -27.85 11.35 -17.03
CA VAL A 322 -28.44 11.40 -15.69
C VAL A 322 -29.80 10.72 -15.74
N ASP A 323 -29.98 9.65 -14.97
CA ASP A 323 -31.23 8.91 -14.85
C ASP A 323 -31.79 9.05 -13.43
N GLY A 324 -33.12 9.18 -13.30
CA GLY A 324 -33.82 9.11 -12.02
C GLY A 324 -34.26 10.45 -11.43
N GLU A 325 -34.34 10.51 -10.09
CA GLU A 325 -34.86 11.67 -9.35
C GLU A 325 -33.87 12.85 -9.34
N GLU A 326 -34.39 14.08 -9.28
CA GLU A 326 -33.56 15.26 -8.98
C GLU A 326 -32.86 15.11 -7.63
N LEU A 327 -31.59 15.46 -7.59
CA LEU A 327 -30.75 15.29 -6.42
C LEU A 327 -30.03 16.59 -6.06
N LYS A 328 -30.04 16.91 -4.76
CA LYS A 328 -29.15 17.91 -4.14
C LYS A 328 -28.47 17.26 -2.95
N ILE A 329 -27.16 17.10 -3.00
CA ILE A 329 -26.40 16.37 -1.98
C ILE A 329 -25.10 17.09 -1.65
N SER A 330 -24.65 16.96 -0.41
CA SER A 330 -23.39 17.52 0.07
C SER A 330 -22.47 16.39 0.51
N PHE A 331 -21.18 16.46 0.21
CA PHE A 331 -20.19 15.44 0.60
C PHE A 331 -18.78 16.03 0.76
N SER A 332 -17.88 15.26 1.36
CA SER A 332 -16.46 15.63 1.49
C SER A 332 -15.75 15.56 0.14
N ALA A 333 -15.18 16.68 -0.31
CA ALA A 333 -14.41 16.73 -1.55
C ALA A 333 -13.19 15.81 -1.49
N LYS A 334 -12.53 15.73 -0.32
CA LYS A 334 -11.39 14.81 -0.12
C LYS A 334 -11.78 13.36 -0.38
N TYR A 335 -12.92 12.91 0.16
CA TYR A 335 -13.35 11.52 -0.01
C TYR A 335 -13.69 11.22 -1.45
N MET A 336 -14.38 12.16 -2.13
CA MET A 336 -14.67 12.04 -3.56
C MET A 336 -13.39 11.98 -4.39
N MET A 337 -12.45 12.91 -4.19
CA MET A 337 -11.19 12.93 -4.95
C MET A 337 -10.36 11.68 -4.75
N ASP A 338 -10.26 11.16 -3.53
CA ASP A 338 -9.51 9.94 -3.26
C ASP A 338 -10.15 8.73 -3.97
N ALA A 339 -11.49 8.63 -3.94
CA ALA A 339 -12.22 7.59 -4.67
C ALA A 339 -12.02 7.70 -6.19
N LEU A 340 -12.11 8.90 -6.76
CA LEU A 340 -11.92 9.14 -8.20
C LEU A 340 -10.50 8.82 -8.66
N LYS A 341 -9.47 9.17 -7.87
CA LYS A 341 -8.07 8.87 -8.18
C LYS A 341 -7.74 7.37 -8.13
N ALA A 342 -8.55 6.59 -7.40
CA ALA A 342 -8.41 5.14 -7.33
C ALA A 342 -9.07 4.41 -8.51
N LEU A 343 -9.94 5.07 -9.27
CA LEU A 343 -10.66 4.48 -10.39
C LEU A 343 -9.89 4.71 -11.70
N ASP A 344 -9.40 3.62 -12.31
CA ASP A 344 -8.68 3.64 -13.58
C ASP A 344 -9.66 3.56 -14.76
N SER A 345 -10.55 4.54 -14.88
CA SER A 345 -11.55 4.58 -15.96
C SER A 345 -11.74 5.99 -16.49
N THR A 346 -12.03 6.10 -17.78
CA THR A 346 -12.41 7.37 -18.44
C THR A 346 -13.79 7.84 -18.02
N GLU A 347 -14.69 6.91 -17.71
CA GLU A 347 -16.07 7.16 -17.32
C GLU A 347 -16.42 6.41 -16.04
N ILE A 348 -17.21 7.04 -15.19
CA ILE A 348 -17.70 6.47 -13.94
C ILE A 348 -19.21 6.56 -13.85
N LYS A 349 -19.77 5.63 -13.07
CA LYS A 349 -21.17 5.65 -12.62
C LYS A 349 -21.21 6.04 -11.15
N ILE A 350 -22.00 7.06 -10.82
CA ILE A 350 -22.30 7.46 -9.44
C ILE A 350 -23.77 7.17 -9.15
N SER A 351 -24.04 6.33 -8.15
CA SER A 351 -25.37 5.86 -7.80
C SER A 351 -25.80 6.37 -6.42
N PHE A 352 -26.89 7.14 -6.38
CA PHE A 352 -27.41 7.77 -5.18
C PHE A 352 -28.74 7.15 -4.75
N THR A 353 -28.97 7.11 -3.43
CA THR A 353 -30.23 6.64 -2.82
C THR A 353 -31.01 7.76 -2.12
N GLY A 354 -30.65 9.01 -2.41
CA GLY A 354 -31.15 10.22 -1.78
C GLY A 354 -30.06 11.01 -1.04
N ALA A 355 -30.36 12.24 -0.64
CA ALA A 355 -29.37 13.20 -0.12
C ALA A 355 -28.73 12.83 1.23
N MET A 356 -29.30 11.87 1.96
CA MET A 356 -28.94 11.56 3.36
C MET A 356 -28.43 10.12 3.55
N ARG A 357 -28.29 9.38 2.45
CA ARG A 357 -27.87 7.98 2.44
C ARG A 357 -26.54 7.82 1.70
N PRO A 358 -25.77 6.76 1.97
CA PRO A 358 -24.55 6.48 1.23
C PRO A 358 -24.80 6.44 -0.28
N PHE A 359 -23.82 6.89 -1.04
CA PHE A 359 -23.80 6.76 -2.49
C PHE A 359 -22.56 5.99 -2.94
N LEU A 360 -22.65 5.38 -4.11
CA LEU A 360 -21.63 4.52 -4.67
C LEU A 360 -20.98 5.18 -5.87
N ILE A 361 -19.69 4.94 -6.07
CA ILE A 361 -18.93 5.31 -7.26
C ILE A 361 -18.29 4.04 -7.80
N ARG A 362 -18.50 3.76 -9.09
CA ARG A 362 -17.99 2.57 -9.79
C ARG A 362 -17.48 2.95 -11.17
N THR A 363 -16.61 2.10 -11.71
CA THR A 363 -16.31 2.06 -13.14
C THR A 363 -17.53 1.55 -13.91
N VAL A 364 -17.71 2.00 -15.15
CA VAL A 364 -18.80 1.51 -16.01
C VAL A 364 -18.48 0.08 -16.41
N ASN A 365 -19.45 -0.84 -16.29
CA ASN A 365 -19.33 -2.28 -16.60
C ASN A 365 -18.33 -3.08 -15.77
N ASP A 366 -17.88 -2.58 -14.62
CA ASP A 366 -17.00 -3.33 -13.71
C ASP A 366 -17.50 -3.24 -12.26
N GLU A 367 -17.95 -4.39 -11.76
CA GLU A 367 -18.48 -4.55 -10.40
C GLU A 367 -17.41 -4.98 -9.39
N SER A 368 -16.18 -5.18 -9.85
CA SER A 368 -15.08 -5.66 -9.02
C SER A 368 -14.55 -4.57 -8.09
N ILE A 369 -14.89 -3.31 -8.32
CA ILE A 369 -14.54 -2.15 -7.50
C ILE A 369 -15.79 -1.40 -7.05
N ILE A 370 -15.85 -1.06 -5.76
CA ILE A 370 -16.91 -0.25 -5.18
C ILE A 370 -16.27 0.78 -4.27
N GLN A 371 -16.56 2.05 -4.52
CA GLN A 371 -16.29 3.13 -3.59
C GLN A 371 -17.62 3.61 -3.01
N LEU A 372 -17.68 3.85 -1.71
CA LEU A 372 -18.86 4.31 -0.99
C LEU A 372 -18.49 5.53 -0.16
N ILE A 373 -19.35 6.56 -0.17
CA ILE A 373 -19.15 7.78 0.62
C ILE A 373 -20.45 8.10 1.37
N LEU A 374 -20.32 8.44 2.65
CA LEU A 374 -21.42 9.02 3.42
C LEU A 374 -21.55 10.51 3.10
N PRO A 375 -22.78 10.99 2.81
CA PRO A 375 -23.00 12.42 2.60
C PRO A 375 -22.89 13.21 3.91
N VAL A 376 -22.69 14.51 3.76
CA VAL A 376 -22.71 15.48 4.85
C VAL A 376 -24.11 16.04 4.99
N ARG A 377 -24.65 16.03 6.22
CA ARG A 377 -25.94 16.66 6.51
C ARG A 377 -25.79 18.18 6.48
N THR A 378 -26.53 18.82 5.59
CA THR A 378 -26.66 20.28 5.53
C THR A 378 -28.10 20.65 5.82
N TYR A 379 -28.32 21.52 6.81
CA TYR A 379 -29.64 22.04 7.20
C TYR A 379 -29.99 23.32 6.45
#